data_AF-A0A7J7PNN9-F1
#
_entry.id   AF-A0A7J7PNN9-F1
#
_cell.length_a   1.000
_cell.length_b   1.000
_cell.length_c   1.000
_cell.angle_alpha   90.00
_cell.angle_beta   90.00
_cell.angle_gamma   90.00
#
_symmetry.space_group_name_H-M   'P 1'
#
loop_
_entity.id
_entity.type
_entity.pdbx_description
1 polymer ?
#
loop_
_entity_poly.entity_id
_entity_poly.type
_entity_poly.pdbx_seq_one_letter_code
_entity_poly.pdbx_strand_id
1 'polypeptide(L)'
;MSVPVRLVAVRPTNGRLLAGRVNTQQAAKAGDFVTVHYTGTLDDGSVFDTSRKDGRKPLEFQIGGGLVIKGFDTAVTGLAVGQTNKVRVTPEDAYGQVNSEYIINISKDKAPEGLKVDDRVMLSNGLPARVTSVGEQEVTLDLNHELAGKHLTFDVELLTLTAQDSLQKATFGAGCFWGPELAFQRVPGVISTEVGYSQGTVEEPSYEQVCSGSTGHTEVVQVTYDPQQASAGWLAGWLADALQPQLPHAHSHARSDVAGSRVGCIRCSASQFCSVCRHRRQLHACFSL
;
A
#
# COMPACT_ATOMS: atom_id res chain seq x y z
N MET A 1 -32.53 42.33 -7.16
CA MET A 1 -33.26 41.20 -6.54
C MET A 1 -32.23 40.35 -5.82
N SER A 2 -32.16 40.47 -4.50
CA SER A 2 -31.12 39.86 -3.67
C SER A 2 -31.59 38.48 -3.20
N VAL A 3 -30.91 37.42 -3.63
CA VAL A 3 -31.18 36.06 -3.14
C VAL A 3 -30.52 35.93 -1.76
N PRO A 4 -31.24 35.55 -0.69
CA PRO A 4 -30.64 35.43 0.63
C PRO A 4 -29.75 34.18 0.69
N VAL A 5 -28.46 34.38 0.98
CA VAL A 5 -27.54 33.30 1.35
C VAL A 5 -27.88 32.85 2.75
N ARG A 6 -28.37 31.61 2.89
CA ARG A 6 -28.69 31.00 4.18
C ARG A 6 -27.44 30.26 4.68
N LEU A 7 -26.75 30.82 5.67
CA LEU A 7 -25.68 30.14 6.41
C LEU A 7 -26.30 28.95 7.17
N VAL A 8 -26.08 27.74 6.67
CA VAL A 8 -26.39 26.50 7.40
C VAL A 8 -25.13 26.15 8.19
N ALA A 9 -25.19 26.31 9.52
CA ALA A 9 -24.15 25.80 10.40
C ALA A 9 -24.10 24.27 10.27
N VAL A 10 -23.04 23.74 9.65
CA VAL A 10 -22.72 22.31 9.69
C VAL A 10 -22.31 22.00 11.13
N ARG A 11 -23.25 21.51 11.92
CA ARG A 11 -22.91 20.94 13.23
C ARG A 11 -22.02 19.73 12.98
N PRO A 12 -20.90 19.56 13.70
CA PRO A 12 -20.15 18.32 13.65
C PRO A 12 -21.10 17.24 14.14
N THR A 13 -21.59 16.39 13.23
CA THR A 13 -22.27 15.17 13.62
C THR A 13 -21.23 14.36 14.37
N ASN A 14 -21.41 14.22 15.68
CA ASN A 14 -20.70 13.25 16.50
C ASN A 14 -20.57 11.97 15.67
N GLY A 15 -19.33 11.65 15.31
CA GLY A 15 -18.97 10.46 14.56
C GLY A 15 -19.36 9.23 15.35
N ARG A 16 -20.63 8.86 15.24
CA ARG A 16 -21.04 7.49 15.43
C ARG A 16 -20.49 6.79 14.20
N LEU A 17 -19.29 6.21 14.35
CA LEU A 17 -18.85 5.08 13.53
C LEU A 17 -20.10 4.24 13.31
N LEU A 18 -20.61 4.27 12.07
CA LEU A 18 -21.63 3.34 11.67
C LEU A 18 -20.90 2.01 11.77
N ALA A 19 -21.22 1.25 12.83
CA ALA A 19 -20.94 -0.16 12.86
C ALA A 19 -21.69 -0.75 11.66
N GLY A 20 -21.02 -0.76 10.51
CA GLY A 20 -21.34 -1.64 9.42
C GLY A 20 -21.50 -3.02 10.03
N ARG A 21 -22.48 -3.77 9.56
CA ARG A 21 -22.69 -5.14 10.03
C ARG A 21 -21.42 -5.90 9.69
N VAL A 22 -20.48 -5.95 10.63
CA VAL A 22 -19.38 -6.89 10.63
C VAL A 22 -20.09 -8.22 10.66
N ASN A 23 -19.99 -8.97 9.57
CA ASN A 23 -20.44 -10.35 9.58
C ASN A 23 -19.44 -11.10 10.47
N THR A 24 -19.66 -11.06 11.78
CA THR A 24 -18.75 -11.55 12.83
C THR A 24 -18.55 -13.07 12.78
N GLN A 25 -19.21 -13.77 11.86
CA GLN A 25 -19.05 -15.20 11.64
C GLN A 25 -18.29 -15.56 10.37
N GLN A 26 -17.95 -14.59 9.50
CA GLN A 26 -17.15 -14.88 8.33
C GLN A 26 -15.69 -15.12 8.74
N ALA A 27 -15.16 -16.27 8.37
CA ALA A 27 -13.75 -16.58 8.48
C ALA A 27 -12.96 -15.88 7.36
N ALA A 28 -11.83 -15.27 7.73
CA ALA A 28 -10.94 -14.61 6.79
C ALA A 28 -10.35 -15.60 5.80
N LYS A 29 -10.32 -15.23 4.51
CA LYS A 29 -9.75 -16.05 3.43
C LYS A 29 -8.80 -15.24 2.57
N ALA A 30 -8.01 -15.94 1.74
CA ALA A 30 -7.14 -15.29 0.76
C ALA A 30 -7.92 -14.29 -0.10
N GLY A 31 -7.32 -13.12 -0.33
CA GLY A 31 -7.93 -12.00 -1.05
C GLY A 31 -8.71 -11.02 -0.17
N ASP A 32 -9.19 -11.44 1.01
CA ASP A 32 -9.87 -10.53 1.93
C ASP A 32 -8.87 -9.51 2.52
N PHE A 33 -9.37 -8.31 2.80
CA PHE A 33 -8.62 -7.24 3.45
C PHE A 33 -8.88 -7.26 4.94
N VAL A 34 -7.81 -7.23 5.74
CA VAL A 34 -7.88 -7.38 7.19
C VAL A 34 -7.12 -6.28 7.89
N THR A 35 -7.62 -5.90 9.06
CA THR A 35 -6.90 -5.08 10.03
C THR A 35 -6.63 -5.92 11.27
N VAL A 36 -5.37 -6.01 11.70
CA VAL A 36 -4.97 -6.86 12.84
C VAL A 36 -4.15 -6.11 13.87
N HIS A 37 -4.31 -6.50 15.13
CA HIS A 37 -3.27 -6.30 16.13
C HIS A 37 -2.39 -7.55 16.18
N TYR A 38 -1.08 -7.37 16.24
CA TYR A 38 -0.14 -8.45 16.47
C TYR A 38 0.92 -8.10 17.51
N THR A 39 1.50 -9.15 18.10
CA THR A 39 2.77 -9.13 18.84
C THR A 39 3.63 -10.29 18.37
N GLY A 40 4.85 -9.99 17.95
CA GLY A 40 5.85 -10.95 17.51
C GLY A 40 6.91 -11.20 18.59
N THR A 41 7.17 -12.47 18.87
CA THR A 41 8.13 -12.92 19.89
C THR A 41 9.12 -13.93 19.32
N LEU A 42 10.32 -13.97 19.89
CA LEU A 42 11.31 -15.02 19.66
C LEU A 42 11.10 -16.19 20.63
N ASP A 43 11.77 -17.31 20.40
CA ASP A 43 11.69 -18.50 21.27
C ASP A 43 12.19 -18.23 22.71
N ASP A 44 13.00 -17.19 22.93
CA ASP A 44 13.43 -16.75 24.27
C ASP A 44 12.37 -15.89 24.99
N GLY A 45 11.22 -15.63 24.35
CA GLY A 45 10.14 -14.80 24.86
C GLY A 45 10.32 -13.30 24.64
N SER A 46 11.44 -12.85 24.08
CA SER A 46 11.64 -11.44 23.76
C SER A 46 10.71 -10.97 22.65
N VAL A 47 10.11 -9.80 22.81
CA VAL A 47 9.23 -9.18 21.80
C VAL A 47 10.11 -8.43 20.81
N PHE A 48 10.07 -8.81 19.54
CA PHE A 48 10.81 -8.11 18.48
C PHE A 48 9.97 -7.00 17.82
N ASP A 49 8.65 -7.16 17.76
CA ASP A 49 7.75 -6.12 17.24
C ASP A 49 6.32 -6.27 17.78
N THR A 50 5.59 -5.16 17.85
CA THR A 50 4.18 -5.15 18.24
C THR A 50 3.45 -3.93 17.68
N SER A 51 2.22 -4.18 17.23
CA SER A 51 1.28 -3.14 16.80
C SER A 51 0.59 -2.41 17.97
N ARG A 52 0.69 -2.93 19.20
CA ARG A 52 -0.01 -2.37 20.38
C ARG A 52 0.77 -1.27 21.10
N LYS A 53 1.94 -0.90 20.59
CA LYS A 53 2.74 0.19 21.14
C LYS A 53 2.06 1.54 20.92
N ASP A 54 2.09 2.41 21.93
CA ASP A 54 1.44 3.72 21.91
C ASP A 54 1.72 4.50 20.62
N GLY A 55 0.65 4.97 19.98
CA GLY A 55 0.70 5.78 18.76
C GLY A 55 0.82 5.00 17.45
N ARG A 56 0.97 3.66 17.47
CA ARG A 56 0.94 2.85 16.23
C ARG A 56 -0.50 2.48 15.87
N LYS A 57 -0.79 2.51 14.57
CA LYS A 57 -2.04 1.98 14.02
C LYS A 57 -1.95 0.45 13.89
N PRO A 58 -3.08 -0.26 13.97
CA PRO A 58 -3.15 -1.66 13.57
C PRO A 58 -2.60 -1.90 12.16
N LEU A 59 -2.16 -3.13 11.89
CA LEU A 59 -1.63 -3.49 10.59
C LEU A 59 -2.77 -3.83 9.63
N GLU A 60 -2.80 -3.16 8.48
CA GLU A 60 -3.76 -3.39 7.41
C GLU A 60 -3.07 -4.06 6.23
N PHE A 61 -3.63 -5.18 5.74
CA PHE A 61 -3.09 -5.89 4.58
C PHE A 61 -4.14 -6.79 3.92
N GLN A 62 -3.84 -7.26 2.72
CA GLN A 62 -4.62 -8.27 2.01
C GLN A 62 -4.02 -9.66 2.24
N ILE A 63 -4.83 -10.62 2.66
CA ILE A 63 -4.35 -11.99 2.92
C ILE A 63 -3.90 -12.62 1.60
N GLY A 64 -2.66 -13.10 1.56
CA GLY A 64 -2.06 -13.69 0.36
C GLY A 64 -1.60 -12.66 -0.69
N GLY A 65 -1.62 -11.37 -0.35
CA GLY A 65 -1.14 -10.28 -1.22
C GLY A 65 0.38 -10.13 -1.24
N GLY A 66 1.14 -10.92 -0.46
CA GLY A 66 2.60 -10.88 -0.41
C GLY A 66 3.20 -9.65 0.29
N LEU A 67 2.36 -8.87 1.01
CA LEU A 67 2.80 -7.72 1.82
C LEU A 67 3.39 -8.13 3.17
N VAL A 68 3.09 -9.34 3.63
CA VAL A 68 3.55 -9.93 4.89
C VAL A 68 4.18 -11.29 4.63
N ILE A 69 4.91 -11.82 5.62
CA ILE A 69 5.48 -13.16 5.54
C ILE A 69 4.38 -14.23 5.46
N LYS A 70 4.66 -15.33 4.78
CA LYS A 70 3.70 -16.42 4.53
C LYS A 70 3.10 -17.01 5.82
N GLY A 71 3.91 -17.17 6.86
CA GLY A 71 3.43 -17.66 8.14
C GLY A 71 2.45 -16.70 8.83
N PHE A 72 2.57 -15.40 8.58
CA PHE A 72 1.66 -14.39 9.11
C PHE A 72 0.33 -14.39 8.35
N ASP A 73 0.36 -14.52 7.01
CA ASP A 73 -0.86 -14.75 6.20
C ASP A 73 -1.64 -15.98 6.71
N THR A 74 -0.92 -17.07 6.96
CA THR A 74 -1.50 -18.33 7.47
C THR A 74 -2.06 -18.16 8.88
N ALA A 75 -1.46 -17.30 9.72
CA ALA A 75 -1.93 -17.03 11.08
C ALA A 75 -3.32 -16.41 11.11
N VAL A 76 -3.62 -15.54 10.14
CA VAL A 76 -4.87 -14.77 10.08
C VAL A 76 -5.96 -15.48 9.30
N THR A 77 -5.57 -16.32 8.35
CA THR A 77 -6.51 -17.13 7.56
C THR A 77 -7.34 -18.03 8.48
N GLY A 78 -8.66 -18.02 8.29
CA GLY A 78 -9.62 -18.79 9.07
C GLY A 78 -10.16 -18.07 10.30
N LEU A 79 -9.59 -16.93 10.71
CA LEU A 79 -10.08 -16.17 11.85
C LEU A 79 -11.37 -15.40 11.53
N ALA A 80 -12.30 -15.36 12.49
CA ALA A 80 -13.40 -14.41 12.48
C ALA A 80 -13.04 -13.13 13.26
N VAL A 81 -13.74 -12.03 12.99
CA VAL A 81 -13.48 -10.74 13.65
C VAL A 81 -13.63 -10.88 15.18
N GLY A 82 -12.64 -10.36 15.91
CA GLY A 82 -12.51 -10.46 17.37
C GLY A 82 -11.79 -11.73 17.85
N GLN A 83 -11.46 -12.67 16.96
CA GLN A 83 -10.68 -13.85 17.34
C GLN A 83 -9.18 -13.55 17.36
N THR A 84 -8.50 -14.31 18.22
CA THR A 84 -7.04 -14.32 18.32
C THR A 84 -6.48 -15.67 17.92
N ASN A 85 -5.32 -15.68 17.26
CA ASN A 85 -4.56 -16.88 16.98
C ASN A 85 -3.09 -16.69 17.39
N LYS A 86 -2.50 -17.72 17.98
CA LYS A 86 -1.07 -17.77 18.30
C LYS A 86 -0.42 -18.86 17.45
N VAL A 87 0.51 -18.47 16.60
CA VAL A 87 1.22 -19.40 15.71
C VAL A 87 2.73 -19.24 15.84
N ARG A 88 3.44 -20.37 15.86
CA ARG A 88 4.89 -20.43 15.73
C ARG A 88 5.23 -20.69 14.27
N VAL A 89 5.94 -19.76 13.65
CA VAL A 89 6.34 -19.74 12.25
C VAL A 89 7.80 -20.18 12.14
N THR A 90 8.08 -21.10 11.21
CA THR A 90 9.46 -21.55 10.93
C THR A 90 10.19 -20.51 10.08
N PRO A 91 11.54 -20.54 10.03
CA PRO A 91 12.29 -19.60 9.22
C PRO A 91 11.87 -19.60 7.74
N GLU A 92 11.51 -20.75 7.17
CA GLU A 92 11.09 -20.89 5.76
C GLU A 92 9.82 -20.11 5.43
N ASP A 93 8.88 -20.04 6.37
CA ASP A 93 7.63 -19.29 6.23
C ASP A 93 7.73 -17.86 6.80
N ALA A 94 8.92 -17.46 7.29
CA ALA A 94 9.23 -16.13 7.83
C ALA A 94 10.28 -15.39 6.98
N TYR A 95 11.50 -15.22 7.51
CA TYR A 95 12.57 -14.43 6.88
C TYR A 95 13.67 -15.29 6.23
N GLY A 96 13.39 -16.58 6.01
CA GLY A 96 14.32 -17.54 5.42
C GLY A 96 15.39 -18.04 6.40
N GLN A 97 16.18 -19.00 5.92
CA GLN A 97 17.38 -19.46 6.61
C GLN A 97 18.53 -18.47 6.43
N VAL A 98 19.48 -18.49 7.37
CA VAL A 98 20.73 -17.73 7.21
C VAL A 98 21.46 -18.27 5.99
N ASN A 99 21.77 -17.38 5.04
CA ASN A 99 22.57 -17.70 3.89
C ASN A 99 24.03 -17.31 4.14
N SER A 100 24.94 -18.28 4.15
CA SER A 100 26.37 -18.04 4.31
C SER A 100 26.97 -17.22 3.16
N GLU A 101 26.37 -17.24 1.97
CA GLU A 101 26.81 -16.40 0.84
C GLU A 101 26.51 -14.91 1.06
N TYR A 102 25.63 -14.59 2.01
CA TYR A 102 25.32 -13.22 2.41
C TYR A 102 26.19 -12.74 3.56
N ILE A 103 27.13 -13.57 4.00
CA ILE A 103 28.19 -13.18 4.91
C ILE A 103 29.43 -12.90 4.05
N ILE A 104 29.77 -11.62 3.92
CA ILE A 104 30.87 -11.17 3.07
C ILE A 104 32.02 -10.63 3.92
N ASN A 105 33.25 -10.91 3.47
CA ASN A 105 34.45 -10.26 4.01
C ASN A 105 34.89 -9.16 3.06
N ILE A 106 35.14 -7.97 3.62
CA ILE A 106 35.71 -6.85 2.88
C ILE A 106 37.04 -6.45 3.50
N SER A 107 37.97 -5.94 2.66
CA SER A 107 39.19 -5.33 3.16
C SER A 107 38.84 -4.10 4.00
N LYS A 108 39.54 -3.93 5.12
CA LYS A 108 39.39 -2.79 6.03
C LYS A 108 39.61 -1.45 5.33
N ASP A 109 40.44 -1.40 4.28
CA ASP A 109 40.67 -0.18 3.47
C ASP A 109 39.42 0.30 2.73
N LYS A 110 38.45 -0.60 2.50
CA LYS A 110 37.17 -0.29 1.85
C LYS A 110 36.06 -0.04 2.87
N ALA A 111 36.33 -0.29 4.15
CA ALA A 111 35.38 -0.10 5.23
C ALA A 111 35.57 1.29 5.87
N PRO A 112 34.49 1.96 6.30
CA PRO A 112 34.60 3.18 7.09
C PRO A 112 35.49 2.97 8.33
N GLU A 113 36.23 4.01 8.73
CA GLU A 113 36.98 3.96 9.99
C GLU A 113 36.03 3.96 11.19
N GLY A 114 36.46 3.30 12.28
CA GLY A 114 35.74 3.30 13.55
C GLY A 114 34.55 2.33 13.66
N LEU A 115 34.39 1.40 12.72
CA LEU A 115 33.36 0.35 12.81
C LEU A 115 33.53 -0.50 14.08
N LYS A 116 32.40 -0.82 14.69
CA LYS A 116 32.26 -1.73 15.81
C LYS A 116 31.43 -2.93 15.39
N VAL A 117 31.64 -4.03 16.10
CA VAL A 117 30.73 -5.19 16.01
C VAL A 117 29.32 -4.72 16.38
N ASP A 118 28.32 -5.23 15.66
CA ASP A 118 26.90 -4.87 15.75
C ASP A 118 26.49 -3.57 15.04
N ASP A 119 27.44 -2.81 14.48
CA ASP A 119 27.10 -1.62 13.70
C ASP A 119 26.28 -1.98 12.45
N ARG A 120 25.28 -1.14 12.14
CA ARG A 120 24.48 -1.23 10.91
C ARG A 120 25.09 -0.29 9.87
N VAL A 121 25.55 -0.87 8.77
CA VAL A 121 26.17 -0.14 7.67
C VAL A 121 25.31 -0.26 6.41
N MET A 122 25.39 0.75 5.56
CA MET A 122 24.75 0.73 4.24
C MET A 122 25.83 0.49 3.18
N LEU A 123 25.68 -0.57 2.41
CA LEU A 123 26.58 -0.86 1.29
C LEU A 123 26.33 0.10 0.12
N SER A 124 27.29 0.21 -0.79
CA SER A 124 27.19 1.08 -1.96
C SER A 124 26.04 0.73 -2.91
N ASN A 125 25.54 -0.52 -2.86
CA ASN A 125 24.35 -0.97 -3.58
C ASN A 125 23.02 -0.66 -2.86
N GLY A 126 23.07 0.00 -1.70
CA GLY A 126 21.90 0.35 -0.90
C GLY A 126 21.35 -0.78 -0.04
N LEU A 127 22.07 -1.91 0.09
CA LEU A 127 21.68 -2.97 1.00
C LEU A 127 22.23 -2.70 2.41
N PRO A 128 21.39 -2.79 3.45
CA PRO A 128 21.87 -2.74 4.83
C PRO A 128 22.63 -4.04 5.15
N ALA A 129 23.69 -3.90 5.95
CA ALA A 129 24.44 -5.04 6.48
C ALA A 129 24.80 -4.77 7.94
N ARG A 130 24.99 -5.85 8.70
CA ARG A 130 25.44 -5.81 10.10
C ARG A 130 26.89 -6.24 10.19
N VAL A 131 27.71 -5.48 10.91
CA VAL A 131 29.10 -5.85 11.17
C VAL A 131 29.14 -6.98 12.19
N THR A 132 29.63 -8.16 11.79
CA THR A 132 29.74 -9.32 12.70
C THR A 132 31.14 -9.47 13.30
N SER A 133 32.17 -8.99 12.60
CA SER A 133 33.56 -9.03 13.07
C SER A 133 34.37 -7.89 12.47
N VAL A 134 35.28 -7.31 13.26
CA VAL A 134 36.24 -6.29 12.83
C VAL A 134 37.64 -6.80 13.14
N GLY A 135 38.36 -7.26 12.11
CA GLY A 135 39.73 -7.72 12.21
C GLY A 135 40.77 -6.62 11.95
N GLU A 136 42.04 -7.02 11.92
CA GLU A 136 43.14 -6.12 11.56
C GLU A 136 43.13 -5.77 10.07
N GLN A 137 42.85 -6.76 9.19
CA GLN A 137 42.90 -6.61 7.74
C GLN A 137 41.53 -6.67 7.05
N GLU A 138 40.56 -7.36 7.66
CA GLU A 138 39.23 -7.56 7.08
C GLU A 138 38.11 -7.26 8.08
N VAL A 139 36.95 -6.94 7.53
CA VAL A 139 35.70 -6.74 8.26
C VAL A 139 34.66 -7.70 7.67
N THR A 140 33.98 -8.46 8.53
CA THR A 140 32.90 -9.36 8.12
C THR A 140 31.56 -8.66 8.27
N LEU A 141 30.76 -8.69 7.21
CA LEU A 141 29.44 -8.09 7.12
C LEU A 141 28.41 -9.17 6.83
N ASP A 142 27.30 -9.13 7.55
CA ASP A 142 26.15 -10.02 7.36
C ASP A 142 25.00 -9.24 6.73
N LEU A 143 24.60 -9.66 5.52
CA LEU A 143 23.49 -9.09 4.76
C LEU A 143 22.17 -9.85 4.98
N ASN A 144 22.17 -10.91 5.79
CA ASN A 144 20.95 -11.62 6.12
C ASN A 144 20.01 -10.72 6.93
N HIS A 145 18.71 -11.02 6.85
CA HIS A 145 17.74 -10.39 7.73
C HIS A 145 18.07 -10.75 9.19
N GLU A 146 17.89 -9.82 10.13
CA GLU A 146 18.24 -10.04 11.56
C GLU A 146 17.46 -11.21 12.19
N LEU A 147 16.30 -11.52 11.62
CA LEU A 147 15.42 -12.61 12.03
C LEU A 147 15.59 -13.88 11.17
N ALA A 148 16.53 -13.91 10.22
CA ALA A 148 16.81 -15.10 9.42
C ALA A 148 17.27 -16.27 10.32
N GLY A 149 16.80 -17.47 10.02
CA GLY A 149 17.06 -18.69 10.80
C GLY A 149 16.35 -18.76 12.16
N LYS A 150 15.59 -17.74 12.56
CA LYS A 150 14.85 -17.73 13.83
C LYS A 150 13.40 -18.19 13.64
N HIS A 151 12.91 -18.97 14.60
CA HIS A 151 11.48 -19.23 14.71
C HIS A 151 10.82 -18.01 15.36
N LEU A 152 9.67 -17.62 14.83
CA LEU A 152 8.92 -16.46 15.29
C LEU A 152 7.55 -16.90 15.78
N THR A 153 7.14 -16.41 16.93
CA THR A 153 5.79 -16.64 17.44
C THR A 153 4.98 -15.36 17.34
N PHE A 154 3.88 -15.41 16.60
CA PHE A 154 2.94 -14.29 16.45
C PHE A 154 1.67 -14.56 17.22
N ASP A 155 1.27 -13.59 18.03
CA ASP A 155 -0.04 -13.50 18.65
C ASP A 155 -0.83 -12.44 17.88
N VAL A 156 -1.84 -12.85 17.11
CA VAL A 156 -2.58 -11.99 16.18
C VAL A 156 -4.05 -11.95 16.56
N GLU A 157 -4.63 -10.77 16.59
CA GLU A 157 -6.05 -10.48 16.81
C GLU A 157 -6.63 -9.80 15.57
N LEU A 158 -7.68 -10.40 15.01
CA LEU A 158 -8.38 -9.85 13.85
C LEU A 158 -9.38 -8.78 14.29
N LEU A 159 -9.17 -7.51 13.90
CA LEU A 159 -10.02 -6.38 14.28
C LEU A 159 -11.12 -6.11 13.27
N THR A 160 -10.79 -6.14 11.99
CA THR A 160 -11.76 -5.92 10.92
C THR A 160 -11.49 -6.88 9.76
N LEU A 161 -12.55 -7.26 9.06
CA LEU A 161 -12.52 -8.10 7.88
C LEU A 161 -13.40 -7.46 6.82
N THR A 162 -12.81 -7.24 5.65
CA THR A 162 -13.51 -6.75 4.46
C THR A 162 -13.36 -7.78 3.35
N ALA A 163 -14.47 -8.44 3.02
CA ALA A 163 -14.50 -9.52 2.06
C ALA A 163 -14.26 -9.01 0.64
N GLN A 164 -13.35 -9.65 -0.12
CA GLN A 164 -12.99 -9.17 -1.47
C GLN A 164 -14.20 -9.11 -2.42
N ASP A 165 -15.09 -10.10 -2.32
CA ASP A 165 -16.32 -10.22 -3.11
C ASP A 165 -17.35 -9.12 -2.84
N SER A 166 -17.26 -8.45 -1.70
CA SER A 166 -18.12 -7.32 -1.34
C SER A 166 -17.60 -5.97 -1.84
N LEU A 167 -16.35 -5.92 -2.31
CA LEU A 167 -15.71 -4.69 -2.76
C LEU A 167 -16.20 -4.29 -4.15
N GLN A 168 -16.20 -2.97 -4.38
CA GLN A 168 -16.51 -2.41 -5.68
C GLN A 168 -15.30 -1.70 -6.26
N LYS A 169 -15.23 -1.67 -7.59
CA LYS A 169 -14.21 -0.94 -8.33
C LYS A 169 -14.84 0.26 -9.04
N ALA A 170 -14.14 1.39 -9.04
CA ALA A 170 -14.48 2.56 -9.84
C ALA A 170 -13.21 3.15 -10.45
N THR A 171 -13.31 3.60 -11.71
CA THR A 171 -12.19 4.19 -12.44
C THR A 171 -12.39 5.69 -12.60
N PHE A 172 -11.38 6.48 -12.21
CA PHE A 172 -11.43 7.94 -12.19
C PHE A 172 -10.34 8.52 -13.09
N GLY A 173 -10.74 9.39 -14.03
CA GLY A 173 -9.81 10.21 -14.80
C GLY A 173 -9.78 11.63 -14.24
N ALA A 174 -8.58 12.13 -13.91
CA ALA A 174 -8.44 13.45 -13.29
C ALA A 174 -7.09 14.14 -13.60
N GLY A 175 -6.55 13.91 -14.80
CA GLY A 175 -5.23 14.38 -15.19
C GLY A 175 -4.15 13.38 -14.77
N CYS A 176 -2.97 13.88 -14.35
CA CYS A 176 -1.85 13.03 -14.00
C CYS A 176 -2.21 12.09 -12.84
N PHE A 177 -2.18 10.77 -13.03
CA PHE A 177 -2.75 9.81 -12.07
C PHE A 177 -2.03 9.79 -10.72
N TRP A 178 -0.76 10.25 -10.63
CA TRP A 178 0.02 10.23 -9.38
C TRP A 178 -0.61 11.09 -8.28
N GLY A 179 -1.19 12.24 -8.63
CA GLY A 179 -1.87 13.12 -7.67
C GLY A 179 -3.14 12.46 -7.12
N PRO A 180 -4.11 12.11 -7.98
CA PRO A 180 -5.32 11.40 -7.60
C PRO A 180 -5.08 10.07 -6.86
N GLU A 181 -4.08 9.28 -7.26
CA GLU A 181 -3.72 8.02 -6.56
C GLU A 181 -3.38 8.30 -5.10
N LEU A 182 -2.44 9.24 -4.86
CA LEU A 182 -2.06 9.66 -3.51
C LEU A 182 -3.24 10.28 -2.74
N ALA A 183 -4.16 10.94 -3.42
CA ALA A 183 -5.35 11.49 -2.81
C ALA A 183 -6.28 10.36 -2.31
N PHE A 184 -6.59 9.38 -3.17
CA PHE A 184 -7.45 8.25 -2.83
C PHE A 184 -6.88 7.34 -1.73
N GLN A 185 -5.56 7.14 -1.69
CA GLN A 185 -4.91 6.34 -0.63
C GLN A 185 -5.17 6.87 0.80
N ARG A 186 -5.65 8.10 0.95
CA ARG A 186 -5.94 8.72 2.25
C ARG A 186 -7.43 8.71 2.61
N VAL A 187 -8.28 8.20 1.71
CA VAL A 187 -9.73 8.25 1.85
C VAL A 187 -10.22 7.03 2.63
N PRO A 188 -10.93 7.22 3.77
CA PRO A 188 -11.56 6.10 4.48
C PRO A 188 -12.52 5.34 3.58
N GLY A 189 -12.45 4.01 3.62
CA GLY A 189 -13.23 3.12 2.74
C GLY A 189 -12.58 2.83 1.39
N VAL A 190 -11.50 3.53 1.01
CA VAL A 190 -10.65 3.09 -0.11
C VAL A 190 -9.70 2.00 0.39
N ILE A 191 -9.69 0.88 -0.33
CA ILE A 191 -8.98 -0.34 0.03
C ILE A 191 -7.69 -0.48 -0.77
N SER A 192 -7.73 -0.20 -2.07
CA SER A 192 -6.55 -0.19 -2.92
C SER A 192 -6.73 0.76 -4.10
N THR A 193 -5.60 1.20 -4.66
CA THR A 193 -5.54 2.01 -5.87
C THR A 193 -4.61 1.36 -6.88
N GLU A 194 -5.01 1.35 -8.14
CA GLU A 194 -4.20 0.94 -9.27
C GLU A 194 -4.22 2.05 -10.31
N VAL A 195 -3.06 2.43 -10.83
CA VAL A 195 -2.94 3.46 -11.87
C VAL A 195 -2.87 2.81 -13.24
N GLY A 196 -3.38 3.50 -14.26
CA GLY A 196 -3.55 2.91 -15.57
C GLY A 196 -3.90 3.88 -16.68
N TYR A 197 -4.17 3.29 -17.84
CA TYR A 197 -4.63 3.96 -19.03
C TYR A 197 -5.96 3.37 -19.49
N SER A 198 -6.85 4.20 -20.01
CA SER A 198 -8.14 3.77 -20.57
C SER A 198 -8.62 4.73 -21.66
N GLN A 199 -9.70 4.37 -22.37
CA GLN A 199 -10.36 5.17 -23.41
C GLN A 199 -9.54 5.45 -24.68
N GLY A 200 -8.38 4.82 -24.86
CA GLY A 200 -7.62 4.88 -26.12
C GLY A 200 -7.98 3.78 -27.11
N THR A 201 -7.41 3.88 -28.31
CA THR A 201 -7.70 3.00 -29.45
C THR A 201 -6.64 1.93 -29.70
N VAL A 202 -5.47 2.08 -29.08
CA VAL A 202 -4.35 1.13 -29.21
C VAL A 202 -4.48 0.06 -28.12
N GLU A 203 -4.57 -1.20 -28.53
CA GLU A 203 -4.53 -2.36 -27.64
C GLU A 203 -3.12 -2.53 -27.04
N GLU A 204 -3.04 -2.87 -25.76
CA GLU A 204 -1.80 -3.06 -24.99
C GLU A 204 -0.73 -1.97 -25.22
N PRO A 205 -1.05 -0.67 -25.02
CA PRO A 205 -0.13 0.40 -25.35
C PRO A 205 1.10 0.38 -24.42
N SER A 206 2.29 0.63 -24.96
CA SER A 206 3.47 0.93 -24.15
C SER A 206 3.35 2.33 -23.53
N TYR A 207 4.09 2.55 -22.43
CA TYR A 207 4.17 3.86 -21.80
C TYR A 207 4.61 4.95 -22.80
N GLU A 208 5.63 4.65 -23.62
CA GLU A 208 6.14 5.56 -24.65
C GLU A 208 5.08 5.87 -25.71
N GLN A 209 4.28 4.88 -26.10
CA GLN A 209 3.18 5.07 -27.04
C GLN A 209 2.12 5.99 -26.43
N VAL A 210 1.74 5.82 -25.17
CA VAL A 210 0.80 6.74 -24.52
C VAL A 210 1.39 8.15 -24.40
N CYS A 211 2.65 8.29 -24.00
CA CYS A 211 3.34 9.58 -23.91
C CYS A 211 3.49 10.30 -25.25
N SER A 212 3.42 9.60 -26.38
CA SER A 212 3.40 10.22 -27.71
C SER A 212 2.12 11.03 -27.98
N GLY A 213 1.05 10.80 -27.20
CA GLY A 213 -0.26 11.43 -27.38
C GLY A 213 -1.09 10.86 -28.53
N SER A 214 -0.57 9.87 -29.27
CA SER A 214 -1.21 9.32 -30.48
C SER A 214 -2.24 8.22 -30.22
N THR A 215 -2.23 7.62 -29.03
CA THR A 215 -3.06 6.45 -28.72
C THR A 215 -4.47 6.79 -28.24
N GLY A 216 -4.73 8.07 -27.90
CA GLY A 216 -5.99 8.52 -27.32
C GLY A 216 -6.23 8.06 -25.87
N HIS A 217 -5.28 7.35 -25.26
CA HIS A 217 -5.41 6.89 -23.87
C HIS A 217 -5.39 8.04 -22.88
N THR A 218 -6.21 7.93 -21.84
CA THR A 218 -6.28 8.85 -20.71
C THR A 218 -5.75 8.17 -19.46
N GLU A 219 -4.98 8.91 -18.67
CA GLU A 219 -4.53 8.49 -17.34
C GLU A 219 -5.71 8.34 -16.38
N VAL A 220 -5.77 7.20 -15.71
CA VAL A 220 -6.85 6.84 -14.80
C VAL A 220 -6.33 6.17 -13.53
N VAL A 221 -7.09 6.31 -12.45
CA VAL A 221 -6.91 5.53 -11.21
C VAL A 221 -8.12 4.63 -11.03
N GLN A 222 -7.91 3.33 -10.99
CA GLN A 222 -8.90 2.36 -10.51
C GLN A 222 -8.80 2.27 -8.99
N VAL A 223 -9.92 2.50 -8.32
CA VAL A 223 -10.05 2.46 -6.87
C VAL A 223 -10.93 1.28 -6.51
N THR A 224 -10.40 0.39 -5.67
CA THR A 224 -11.19 -0.63 -4.98
C THR A 224 -11.64 -0.05 -3.64
N TYR A 225 -12.94 -0.07 -3.37
CA TYR A 225 -13.52 0.54 -2.18
C TYR A 225 -14.62 -0.32 -1.55
N ASP A 226 -14.80 -0.16 -0.24
CA ASP A 226 -15.90 -0.77 0.51
C ASP A 226 -17.18 0.04 0.30
N PRO A 227 -18.22 -0.52 -0.36
CA PRO A 227 -19.49 0.18 -0.62
C PRO A 227 -20.27 0.53 0.65
N GLN A 228 -19.91 -0.04 1.82
CA GLN A 228 -20.50 0.35 3.10
C GLN A 228 -19.90 1.65 3.67
N GLN A 229 -18.71 2.04 3.22
CA GLN A 229 -17.99 3.21 3.70
C GLN A 229 -17.92 4.34 2.68
N ALA A 230 -17.86 4.01 1.38
CA ALA A 230 -17.77 4.97 0.29
C ALA A 230 -18.68 4.56 -0.89
N SER A 231 -18.97 5.49 -1.78
CA SER A 231 -19.62 5.19 -3.07
C SER A 231 -18.85 5.85 -4.20
N ALA A 232 -18.90 5.30 -5.41
CA ALA A 232 -18.24 5.90 -6.57
C ALA A 232 -18.62 7.37 -6.78
N GLY A 233 -19.90 7.73 -6.59
CA GLY A 233 -20.36 9.11 -6.71
C GLY A 233 -19.80 10.03 -5.63
N TRP A 234 -19.70 9.54 -4.39
CA TRP A 234 -19.08 10.29 -3.31
C TRP A 234 -17.56 10.47 -3.53
N LEU A 235 -16.87 9.41 -3.94
CA LEU A 235 -15.44 9.43 -4.27
C LEU A 235 -15.13 10.42 -5.40
N ALA A 236 -16.01 10.50 -6.41
CA ALA A 236 -15.90 11.46 -7.51
C ALA A 236 -16.02 12.90 -7.01
N GLY A 237 -17.01 13.17 -6.16
CA GLY A 237 -17.20 14.49 -5.54
C GLY A 237 -16.01 14.87 -4.66
N TRP A 238 -15.55 13.94 -3.83
CA TRP A 238 -14.37 14.14 -2.98
C TRP A 238 -13.12 14.46 -3.80
N LEU A 239 -12.87 13.73 -4.89
CA LEU A 239 -11.73 13.98 -5.77
C LEU A 239 -11.85 15.37 -6.43
N ALA A 240 -13.05 15.76 -6.86
CA ALA A 240 -13.29 17.08 -7.41
C ALA A 240 -12.97 18.20 -6.42
N ASP A 241 -13.32 18.03 -5.14
CA ASP A 241 -13.00 18.99 -4.09
C ASP A 241 -11.50 18.99 -3.74
N ALA A 242 -10.87 17.82 -3.67
CA ALA A 242 -9.44 17.68 -3.37
C ALA A 242 -8.54 18.31 -4.44
N LEU A 243 -9.00 18.34 -5.70
CA LEU A 243 -8.29 18.94 -6.83
C LEU A 243 -8.63 20.42 -7.06
N GLN A 244 -9.55 21.01 -6.29
CA GLN A 244 -9.77 22.45 -6.36
C GLN A 244 -8.52 23.18 -5.89
N PRO A 245 -8.05 24.21 -6.62
CA PRO A 245 -6.94 25.02 -6.17
C PRO A 245 -7.37 25.75 -4.90
N GLN A 246 -6.70 25.49 -3.78
CA GLN A 246 -6.80 26.34 -2.61
C GLN A 246 -6.14 27.68 -2.96
N LEU A 247 -6.91 28.62 -3.52
CA LEU A 247 -6.43 29.94 -3.94
C LEU A 247 -6.20 30.86 -2.72
N PRO A 248 -5.25 31.84 -2.76
CA PRO A 248 -4.81 32.53 -3.96
C PRO A 248 -3.27 32.69 -4.18
N HIS A 249 -2.92 32.94 -5.45
CA HIS A 249 -1.64 33.44 -5.99
C HIS A 249 -0.41 32.50 -6.02
N ALA A 250 -0.30 31.73 -7.09
CA ALA A 250 1.00 31.47 -7.71
C ALA A 250 0.82 31.30 -9.23
N HIS A 251 1.41 32.22 -9.99
CA HIS A 251 1.51 32.11 -11.45
C HIS A 251 2.47 30.96 -11.79
N SER A 252 1.95 29.92 -12.42
CA SER A 252 2.75 29.05 -13.28
C SER A 252 2.04 28.91 -14.61
N HIS A 253 2.75 29.29 -15.67
CA HIS A 253 2.29 29.23 -17.04
C HIS A 253 2.13 27.77 -17.48
N ALA A 254 0.92 27.22 -17.36
CA ALA A 254 0.44 26.15 -18.21
C ALA A 254 -0.61 26.77 -19.14
N ARG A 255 -0.30 26.89 -20.44
CA ARG A 255 -1.26 27.38 -21.43
C ARG A 255 -2.45 26.43 -21.47
N SER A 256 -3.59 26.95 -21.08
CA SER A 256 -4.90 26.32 -21.14
C SER A 256 -5.43 26.40 -22.57
N ASP A 257 -5.41 25.28 -23.28
CA ASP A 257 -6.24 25.05 -24.46
C ASP A 257 -6.89 23.67 -24.37
N VAL A 258 -7.68 23.44 -23.30
CA VAL A 258 -8.85 22.56 -23.35
C VAL A 258 -9.87 23.11 -22.35
N ALA A 259 -10.99 23.59 -22.88
CA ALA A 259 -12.15 24.02 -22.11
C ALA A 259 -12.75 22.83 -21.33
N GLY A 260 -13.08 23.05 -20.07
CA GLY A 260 -13.99 22.19 -19.31
C GLY A 260 -13.32 21.26 -18.31
N SER A 261 -12.77 21.82 -17.23
CA SER A 261 -12.54 21.11 -15.98
C SER A 261 -13.86 20.61 -15.40
N ARG A 262 -14.24 19.39 -15.76
CA ARG A 262 -15.20 18.56 -15.03
C ARG A 262 -14.48 17.28 -14.68
N VAL A 263 -14.39 16.95 -13.40
CA VAL A 263 -14.09 15.60 -12.94
C VAL A 263 -15.24 14.73 -13.43
N GLY A 264 -15.04 14.15 -14.61
CA GLY A 264 -16.00 13.23 -15.22
C GLY A 264 -15.81 11.86 -14.57
N CYS A 265 -16.80 11.40 -13.82
CA CYS A 265 -16.92 9.97 -13.56
C CYS A 265 -17.14 9.27 -14.90
N ILE A 266 -16.13 8.54 -15.39
CA ILE A 266 -16.26 7.73 -16.60
C ILE A 266 -17.09 6.51 -16.19
N ARG A 267 -18.38 6.50 -16.56
CA ARG A 267 -19.18 5.26 -16.56
C ARG A 267 -18.78 4.44 -17.78
N CYS A 268 -18.29 3.23 -17.52
CA CYS A 268 -17.81 2.25 -18.49
C CYS A 268 -18.77 2.05 -19.67
N SER A 269 -18.23 2.22 -20.88
CA SER A 269 -18.45 1.31 -22.01
C SER A 269 -17.45 1.59 -23.14
N ALA A 270 -16.18 1.21 -22.95
CA ALA A 270 -15.27 0.75 -24.00
C ALA A 270 -14.15 -0.02 -23.27
N SER A 271 -13.94 -1.26 -23.70
CA SER A 271 -13.37 -2.38 -22.96
C SER A 271 -11.92 -2.17 -22.50
N GLN A 272 -11.72 -2.38 -21.19
CA GLN A 272 -10.48 -2.68 -20.47
C GLN A 272 -9.69 -1.51 -19.86
N PHE A 273 -9.36 -1.71 -18.58
CA PHE A 273 -8.41 -0.91 -17.80
C PHE A 273 -7.03 -1.55 -17.95
N CYS A 274 -6.05 -0.78 -18.41
CA CYS A 274 -4.66 -1.24 -18.49
C CYS A 274 -3.92 -0.69 -17.26
N SER A 275 -3.62 -1.54 -16.28
CA SER A 275 -2.84 -1.18 -15.10
C SER A 275 -1.37 -0.93 -15.47
N VAL A 276 -0.68 -0.04 -14.77
CA VAL A 276 0.77 0.14 -14.93
C VAL A 276 1.50 -0.75 -13.92
N CYS A 277 2.27 -1.72 -14.40
CA CYS A 277 3.06 -2.61 -13.54
C CYS A 277 4.44 -2.01 -13.21
N ARG A 278 4.76 -1.86 -11.91
CA ARG A 278 6.13 -1.62 -11.44
C ARG A 278 6.89 -2.95 -11.34
N HIS A 279 7.51 -3.39 -12.44
CA HIS A 279 8.55 -4.41 -12.37
C HIS A 279 9.77 -3.98 -13.19
N ARG A 280 10.91 -3.81 -12.51
CA ARG A 280 12.26 -3.52 -13.06
C ARG A 280 12.33 -2.39 -14.11
N ARG A 281 12.46 -1.14 -13.66
CA ARG A 281 12.93 0.04 -14.45
C ARG A 281 12.33 0.22 -15.87
N GLN A 282 11.18 -0.38 -16.17
CA GLN A 282 10.38 -0.17 -17.38
C GLN A 282 8.92 -0.25 -16.97
N LEU A 283 8.13 0.77 -17.36
CA LEU A 283 6.69 0.83 -17.11
C LEU A 283 6.01 0.10 -18.26
N HIS A 284 5.44 -1.08 -17.98
CA HIS A 284 4.63 -1.83 -18.94
C HIS A 284 3.17 -1.80 -18.47
N ALA A 285 2.25 -1.61 -19.42
CA ALA A 285 0.83 -1.72 -19.15
C ALA A 285 0.43 -3.21 -19.11
N CYS A 286 -0.29 -3.63 -18.08
CA CYS A 286 -0.83 -4.98 -17.92
C CYS A 286 -2.36 -4.92 -17.85
N PHE A 287 -3.06 -5.91 -18.38
CA PHE A 287 -4.51 -5.96 -18.31
C PHE A 287 -4.98 -6.63 -17.01
N SER A 288 -5.93 -5.99 -16.32
CA SER A 288 -6.75 -6.68 -15.34
C SER A 288 -7.97 -7.26 -16.06
N LEU A 289 -8.02 -8.58 -16.17
CA LEU A 289 -9.18 -9.34 -16.65
C LEU A 289 -10.32 -9.33 -15.64
#